data_AF-A0A920V1L7-F1
#
_entry.id   AF-A0A920V1L7-F1
#
_cell.length_a   1.000
_cell.length_b   1.000
_cell.length_c   1.000
_cell.angle_alpha   90.00
_cell.angle_beta   90.00
_cell.angle_gamma   90.00
#
_symmetry.space_group_name_H-M   'P 1'
#
loop_
_entity.id
_entity.type
_entity.pdbx_description
1 polymer ?
#
loop_
_entity_poly.entity_id
_entity_poly.type
_entity_poly.pdbx_seq_one_letter_code
_entity_poly.pdbx_strand_id
1 'polypeptide(L)'
;MGVGGESPLSLGKPDGKVSEPALPGGGEWYSAFTDELQAAVDGVNAGTSPRVISSELAVDALAVCYAEAESIAEGRAISLD
;
A
#
# COMPACT_ATOMS: atom_id res chain seq x y z
N MET A 1 -23.12 19.82 1.52
CA MET A 1 -21.78 19.81 0.90
C MET A 1 -20.91 18.92 1.76
N GLY A 2 -20.83 17.63 1.42
CA GLY A 2 -20.02 16.65 2.15
C GLY A 2 -18.61 16.61 1.56
N VAL A 3 -17.61 16.65 2.44
CA VAL A 3 -16.19 16.44 2.16
C VAL A 3 -15.98 15.23 1.23
N GLY A 4 -15.22 15.41 0.15
CA GLY A 4 -14.74 14.29 -0.66
C GLY A 4 -13.75 13.47 0.16
N GLY A 5 -13.96 12.15 0.26
CA GLY A 5 -13.06 11.28 1.01
C GLY A 5 -13.48 9.82 0.86
N GLU A 6 -12.54 9.03 0.32
CA GLU A 6 -12.50 7.56 0.32
C GLU A 6 -13.46 6.86 -0.65
N SER A 7 -12.94 6.51 -1.84
CA SER A 7 -13.56 5.45 -2.65
C SER A 7 -13.22 4.10 -2.00
N PRO A 8 -14.21 3.23 -1.71
CA PRO A 8 -13.96 1.92 -1.11
C PRO A 8 -13.07 1.05 -2.01
N LEU A 9 -12.16 0.28 -1.41
CA LEU A 9 -11.33 -0.66 -2.15
C LEU A 9 -12.22 -1.69 -2.86
N SER A 10 -12.12 -1.77 -4.18
CA SER A 10 -12.84 -2.76 -4.98
C SER A 10 -11.87 -3.85 -5.44
N LEU A 11 -12.14 -5.09 -5.06
CA LEU A 11 -11.37 -6.25 -5.49
C LEU A 11 -12.12 -7.00 -6.59
N GLY A 12 -11.57 -6.97 -7.81
CA GLY A 12 -12.04 -7.80 -8.92
C GLY A 12 -11.57 -9.25 -8.77
N LYS A 13 -12.49 -10.20 -8.90
CA LYS A 13 -12.24 -11.64 -8.80
C LYS A 13 -12.16 -12.29 -10.19
N PRO A 14 -11.45 -13.44 -10.33
CA PRO A 14 -11.37 -14.15 -11.61
C PRO A 14 -12.72 -14.59 -12.18
N ASP A 15 -13.76 -14.72 -11.36
CA ASP A 15 -15.13 -15.05 -11.77
C ASP A 15 -15.92 -13.83 -12.28
N GLY A 16 -15.27 -12.67 -12.43
CA GLY A 16 -15.87 -11.43 -12.90
C GLY A 16 -16.65 -10.67 -11.83
N LYS A 17 -16.71 -11.15 -10.58
CA LYS A 17 -17.37 -10.44 -9.49
C LYS A 17 -16.45 -9.41 -8.85
N VAL A 18 -17.04 -8.38 -8.27
CA VAL A 18 -16.35 -7.37 -7.46
C VAL A 18 -16.76 -7.56 -6.00
N SER A 19 -15.82 -7.40 -5.08
CA SER A 19 -16.11 -7.32 -3.65
C SER A 19 -15.41 -6.14 -3.01
N GLU A 20 -16.05 -5.54 -2.01
CA GLU A 20 -15.45 -4.53 -1.15
C GLU A 20 -15.03 -5.21 0.16
N PRO A 21 -13.74 -5.55 0.34
CA PRO A 21 -13.30 -6.16 1.58
C PRO A 21 -13.39 -5.15 2.72
N ALA A 22 -13.79 -5.62 3.90
CA ALA A 22 -13.60 -4.86 5.12
C ALA A 22 -12.09 -4.72 5.37
N LEU A 23 -11.60 -3.48 5.35
CA LEU A 23 -10.20 -3.19 5.62
C LEU A 23 -9.95 -3.18 7.13
N PRO A 24 -8.85 -3.78 7.60
CA PRO A 24 -8.38 -3.54 8.96
C PRO A 24 -8.01 -2.07 9.12
N GLY A 25 -8.23 -1.51 10.30
CA GLY A 25 -7.97 -0.12 10.62
C GLY A 25 -9.01 0.42 11.60
N GLY A 26 -8.60 1.38 12.42
CA GLY A 26 -9.51 2.12 13.29
C GLY A 26 -10.33 3.15 12.51
N GLY A 27 -11.46 3.59 13.06
CA GLY A 27 -12.31 4.63 12.45
C GLY A 27 -11.70 6.04 12.40
N GLU A 28 -10.50 6.20 12.96
CA GLU A 28 -9.75 7.44 12.95
C GLU A 28 -8.86 7.55 11.71
N TRP A 29 -8.73 8.75 11.16
CA TRP A 29 -7.95 9.02 9.94
C TRP A 29 -6.46 8.65 10.04
N TYR A 30 -5.93 8.56 11.27
CA TYR A 30 -4.53 8.23 11.55
C TYR A 30 -4.31 6.76 11.93
N SER A 31 -5.35 5.92 11.93
CA SER A 31 -5.26 4.57 12.48
C SER A 31 -4.20 3.70 11.79
N ALA A 32 -4.16 3.72 10.45
CA ALA A 32 -3.13 3.02 9.67
C ALA A 32 -1.71 3.48 10.04
N PHE A 33 -1.52 4.79 10.24
CA PHE A 33 -0.23 5.34 10.65
C PHE A 33 0.18 4.88 12.05
N THR A 34 -0.75 4.87 13.01
CA THR A 34 -0.46 4.36 14.35
C THR A 34 -0.17 2.86 14.37
N ASP A 35 -0.82 2.09 13.48
CA ASP A 35 -0.58 0.65 13.33
C ASP A 35 0.83 0.38 12.77
N GLU A 36 1.30 1.18 11.79
CA GLU A 36 2.67 1.10 11.26
C GLU A 36 3.73 1.42 12.34
N LEU A 37 3.50 2.46 13.14
CA LEU A 37 4.38 2.78 14.27
C LEU A 37 4.42 1.64 15.29
N GLN A 38 3.28 1.03 15.59
CA GLN A 38 3.22 -0.09 16.50
C GLN A 38 3.98 -1.30 15.95
N ALA A 39 3.89 -1.58 14.64
CA ALA A 39 4.69 -2.62 14.00
C ALA A 39 6.20 -2.38 14.18
N ALA A 40 6.66 -1.13 14.12
CA ALA A 40 8.05 -0.78 14.39
C ALA A 40 8.46 -1.12 15.85
N VAL A 41 7.63 -0.75 16.81
CA VAL A 41 7.84 -1.04 18.24
C VAL A 41 7.93 -2.54 18.47
N ASP A 42 6.99 -3.30 17.90
CA ASP A 42 6.94 -4.76 18.03
C ASP A 42 8.19 -5.41 17.41
N GLY A 43 8.64 -4.92 16.26
CA GLY A 43 9.88 -5.38 15.61
C GLY A 43 11.12 -5.18 16.47
N VAL A 44 11.25 -4.01 17.11
CA VAL A 44 12.35 -3.74 18.05
C VAL A 44 12.32 -4.70 19.23
N ASN A 45 11.14 -4.92 19.83
CA ASN A 45 10.99 -5.81 20.97
C ASN A 45 11.28 -7.29 20.61
N ALA A 46 10.89 -7.71 19.40
CA ALA A 46 11.10 -9.07 18.91
C ALA A 46 12.51 -9.30 18.33
N GLY A 47 13.28 -8.24 18.06
CA GLY A 47 14.55 -8.33 17.36
C GLY A 47 14.40 -8.76 15.90
N THR A 48 13.27 -8.43 15.27
CA THR A 48 12.93 -8.81 13.89
C THR A 48 12.47 -7.61 13.09
N SER A 49 12.83 -7.54 11.81
CA SER A 49 12.36 -6.48 10.92
C SER A 49 10.89 -6.70 10.50
N PRO A 50 9.96 -5.77 10.79
CA PRO A 50 8.59 -5.89 10.32
C PRO A 50 8.52 -5.69 8.81
N ARG A 51 7.81 -6.59 8.11
CA ARG A 51 7.68 -6.54 6.64
C ARG A 51 7.08 -5.21 6.14
N VAL A 52 6.08 -4.69 6.83
CA VAL A 52 5.29 -3.51 6.41
C VAL A 52 6.12 -2.22 6.31
N ILE A 53 7.22 -2.11 7.06
CA ILE A 53 8.14 -0.97 7.05
C ILE A 53 9.57 -1.38 6.68
N SER A 54 9.72 -2.50 5.96
CA SER A 54 11.03 -3.03 5.56
C SER A 54 11.67 -2.20 4.45
N SER A 55 13.01 -2.17 4.44
CA SER A 55 13.80 -1.53 3.39
C SER A 55 13.56 -2.15 2.02
N GLU A 56 13.39 -3.47 1.98
CA GLU A 56 13.15 -4.24 0.77
C GLU A 56 11.84 -3.80 0.12
N LEU A 57 10.75 -3.75 0.88
CA LEU A 57 9.46 -3.27 0.38
C LEU A 57 9.53 -1.82 -0.10
N ALA A 58 10.28 -0.95 0.61
CA ALA A 58 10.44 0.44 0.23
C ALA A 58 11.21 0.60 -1.10
N VAL A 59 12.26 -0.19 -1.31
CA VAL A 59 13.04 -0.19 -2.56
C VAL A 59 12.20 -0.75 -3.72
N ASP A 60 11.48 -1.85 -3.50
CA ASP A 60 10.59 -2.45 -4.51
C ASP A 60 9.50 -1.45 -4.94
N ALA A 61 8.88 -0.75 -3.97
CA ALA A 61 7.89 0.29 -4.26
C ALA A 61 8.51 1.45 -5.07
N LEU A 62 9.73 1.87 -4.74
CA LEU A 62 10.43 2.93 -5.46
C LEU A 62 10.74 2.53 -6.91
N ALA A 63 11.13 1.27 -7.14
CA ALA A 63 11.37 0.75 -8.49
C ALA A 63 10.10 0.84 -9.36
N VAL A 64 8.94 0.52 -8.80
CA VAL A 64 7.65 0.67 -9.49
C VAL A 64 7.36 2.13 -9.82
N CYS A 65 7.51 3.04 -8.86
CA CYS A 65 7.30 4.47 -9.10
C CYS A 65 8.25 5.04 -10.18
N TYR A 66 9.48 4.55 -10.22
CA TYR A 66 10.45 4.94 -11.23
C TYR A 66 10.02 4.47 -12.63
N ALA A 67 9.64 3.19 -12.76
CA ALA A 67 9.16 2.63 -14.02
C ALA A 67 7.85 3.28 -14.49
N GLU A 68 6.98 3.70 -13.57
CA GLU A 68 5.79 4.49 -13.90
C GLU A 68 6.17 5.84 -14.52
N ALA A 69 7.12 6.56 -13.93
CA ALA A 69 7.60 7.83 -14.46
C ALA A 69 8.24 7.67 -15.86
N GLU A 70 9.03 6.61 -16.06
CA GLU A 70 9.60 6.26 -17.36
C GLU A 70 8.52 5.93 -18.39
N SER A 71 7.51 5.14 -18.00
CA SER A 71 6.37 4.79 -18.85
C SER A 71 5.61 6.03 -19.34
N ILE A 72 5.38 6.99 -18.45
CA ILE A 72 4.75 8.28 -18.78
C ILE A 72 5.61 9.08 -19.76
N ALA A 73 6.92 9.14 -19.52
CA ALA A 73 7.85 9.90 -20.36
C ALA A 73 7.93 9.33 -21.79
N GLU A 74 7.86 8.01 -21.94
CA GLU A 74 8.02 7.34 -23.22
C GLU A 74 6.69 7.00 -23.92
N GLY A 75 5.57 7.08 -23.20
CA GLY A 75 4.25 6.72 -23.72
C GLY A 75 4.11 5.22 -24.03
N ARG A 76 4.87 4.36 -23.35
CA ARG A 76 4.84 2.90 -23.52
C ARG A 76 4.99 2.18 -22.19
N ALA A 77 4.60 0.91 -22.15
CA ALA A 77 4.84 0.06 -20.98
C ALA A 77 6.34 -0.21 -20.78
N ILE A 78 6.76 -0.20 -19.51
CA ILE A 78 8.11 -0.52 -19.04
C ILE A 78 8.04 -1.84 -18.25
N SER A 79 9.04 -2.70 -18.42
CA SER A 79 9.15 -3.95 -17.66
C SER A 79 9.78 -3.70 -16.29
N LEU A 80 9.37 -4.47 -15.29
CA LEU A 80 9.89 -4.44 -13.91
C LEU A 80 10.85 -5.61 -13.61
N ASP A 81 11.23 -6.36 -14.64
CA ASP A 81 11.97 -7.64 -14.54
C ASP A 81 13.47 -7.45 -14.29
#